data_AF-A0AAU9DK58-F1
#
_entry.id   AF-A0AAU9DK58-F1
#
_cell.length_a   1.000
_cell.length_b   1.000
_cell.length_c   1.000
_cell.angle_alpha   90.00
_cell.angle_beta   90.00
_cell.angle_gamma   90.00
#
_symmetry.space_group_name_H-M   'P 1'
#
loop_
_entity.id
_entity.type
_entity.pdbx_description
1 polymer ?
#
loop_
_entity_poly.entity_id
_entity_poly.type
_entity_poly.pdbx_seq_one_letter_code
_entity_poly.pdbx_strand_id
1 'polypeptide(L)'
;MPVYSGGNKAFLKFVAKNFRHPKQEVLHDVFVVVFVIDERGNLVAPRIKGKIESDLTKAERGMLSVFGLSDKWSPGICEGKNVPVRVIMPVRVCY
;
A
#
# COMPACT_ATOMS: atom_id res chain seq x y z
N MET A 1 13.35 1.95 -9.08
CA MET A 1 12.32 2.14 -8.04
C MET A 1 11.00 1.59 -8.60
N PRO A 2 10.24 0.74 -7.87
CA PRO A 2 8.98 0.21 -8.38
C PRO A 2 7.95 1.35 -8.52
N VAL A 3 7.10 1.26 -9.54
CA VAL A 3 6.10 2.30 -9.87
C VAL A 3 4.74 1.63 -10.02
N TYR A 4 3.70 2.15 -9.37
CA TYR A 4 2.35 1.63 -9.59
C TYR A 4 1.92 1.86 -11.04
N SER A 5 1.12 0.96 -11.61
CA SER A 5 0.56 1.16 -12.96
C SER A 5 -0.31 2.43 -12.97
N GLY A 6 0.09 3.45 -13.75
CA GLY A 6 -0.54 4.78 -13.74
C GLY A 6 0.06 5.76 -12.71
N GLY A 7 1.16 5.38 -12.06
CA GLY A 7 1.94 6.20 -11.13
C GLY A 7 1.30 6.37 -9.76
N ASN A 8 1.98 7.12 -8.90
CA ASN A 8 1.57 7.35 -7.51
C ASN A 8 0.17 7.98 -7.40
N LYS A 9 -0.21 8.84 -8.36
CA LYS A 9 -1.54 9.46 -8.39
C LYS A 9 -2.66 8.46 -8.65
N ALA A 10 -2.45 7.50 -9.54
CA ALA A 10 -3.44 6.44 -9.79
C ALA A 10 -3.60 5.54 -8.57
N PHE A 11 -2.51 5.23 -7.87
CA PHE A 11 -2.54 4.48 -6.63
C PHE A 11 -3.35 5.20 -5.55
N LEU A 12 -3.10 6.49 -5.34
CA LEU A 12 -3.86 7.29 -4.37
C LEU A 12 -5.36 7.36 -4.72
N LYS A 13 -5.71 7.51 -6.00
CA LYS A 13 -7.11 7.45 -6.45
C LYS A 13 -7.74 6.09 -6.21
N PHE A 14 -7.00 5.01 -6.46
CA PHE A 14 -7.45 3.65 -6.20
C PHE A 14 -7.72 3.43 -4.70
N VAL A 15 -6.78 3.86 -3.84
CA VAL A 15 -6.97 3.77 -2.39
C VAL A 15 -8.16 4.60 -1.96
N ALA A 16 -8.28 5.86 -2.40
CA ALA A 16 -9.43 6.72 -2.04
C ALA A 16 -10.78 6.15 -2.50
N LYS A 17 -10.82 5.43 -3.63
CA LYS A 17 -12.05 4.80 -4.15
C LYS A 17 -12.45 3.55 -3.37
N ASN A 18 -11.48 2.73 -2.96
CA ASN A 18 -11.73 1.42 -2.35
C ASN A 18 -11.70 1.44 -0.82
N PHE A 19 -10.96 2.38 -0.23
CA PHE A 19 -10.81 2.50 1.21
C PHE A 19 -11.99 3.27 1.82
N ARG A 20 -12.88 2.55 2.50
CA ARG A 20 -13.97 3.15 3.28
C ARG A 20 -13.58 3.16 4.75
N HIS A 21 -13.31 4.35 5.29
CA HIS A 21 -12.97 4.49 6.70
C HIS A 21 -14.24 4.23 7.57
N PRO A 22 -14.21 3.26 8.50
CA PRO A 22 -15.41 2.88 9.26
C PRO A 22 -15.79 3.87 10.38
N LYS A 23 -15.00 4.92 10.60
CA LYS A 23 -15.33 6.00 11.55
C LYS A 23 -15.21 7.36 10.86
N GLN A 24 -16.32 8.10 10.77
CA GLN A 24 -16.34 9.51 10.37
C GLN A 24 -15.82 10.41 11.50
N GLU A 25 -14.63 10.10 12.02
CA GLU A 25 -13.91 11.01 12.89
C GLU A 25 -12.73 11.51 12.06
N VAL A 26 -12.60 12.84 12.00
CA VAL A 26 -11.59 13.56 11.22
C VAL A 26 -10.21 13.19 11.74
N LEU A 27 -9.70 12.03 11.33
CA LEU A 27 -8.43 11.49 11.76
C LEU A 27 -7.43 11.70 10.64
N HIS A 28 -6.45 12.55 10.92
CA HIS A 28 -5.22 12.65 10.15
C HIS A 28 -4.36 11.41 10.45
N ASP A 29 -4.85 10.24 10.05
CA ASP A 29 -4.11 8.99 10.24
C ASP A 29 -3.11 8.81 9.11
N VAL A 30 -1.84 8.66 9.51
CA VAL A 30 -0.74 8.29 8.62
C VAL A 30 -0.55 6.78 8.71
N PHE A 31 -1.02 6.07 7.69
CA PHE A 31 -0.80 4.63 7.58
C PHE A 31 0.58 4.38 6.97
N VAL A 32 1.53 3.87 7.76
CA VAL A 32 2.84 3.49 7.24
C VAL A 32 2.81 2.02 6.82
N VAL A 33 2.59 1.77 5.53
CA VAL A 33 2.47 0.42 4.99
C VAL A 33 3.83 -0.02 4.44
N VAL A 34 4.24 -1.24 4.79
CA VAL A 34 5.41 -1.93 4.27
C VAL A 34 4.93 -3.11 3.45
N PHE A 35 5.39 -3.20 2.21
CA PHE A 35 5.07 -4.31 1.33
C PHE A 35 6.27 -4.61 0.43
N VAL A 36 6.24 -5.78 -0.20
CA VAL A 36 7.25 -6.18 -1.18
C VAL A 36 6.57 -6.23 -2.54
N ILE A 37 7.22 -5.65 -3.54
CA ILE A 37 6.85 -5.86 -4.95
C ILE A 37 7.78 -6.91 -5.51
N ASP A 38 7.21 -8.01 -5.96
CA ASP A 38 7.94 -9.11 -6.60
C ASP A 38 8.43 -8.73 -8.00
N GLU A 39 9.32 -9.53 -8.59
CA GLU A 39 9.87 -9.34 -9.94
C GLU A 39 8.79 -9.34 -11.03
N ARG A 40 7.63 -9.94 -10.74
CA ARG A 40 6.44 -9.97 -11.60
C ARG A 40 5.52 -8.77 -11.42
N GLY A 41 5.84 -7.87 -10.49
CA GLY A 41 4.99 -6.72 -10.17
C GLY A 41 3.85 -7.02 -9.19
N ASN A 42 3.88 -8.17 -8.52
CA ASN A 42 2.84 -8.54 -7.56
C ASN A 42 3.16 -7.94 -6.19
N LEU A 43 2.13 -7.43 -5.51
CA LEU A 43 2.25 -6.97 -4.14
C LEU A 43 2.16 -8.16 -3.19
N VAL A 44 3.22 -8.40 -2.43
CA VAL A 44 3.34 -9.50 -1.47
C VAL A 44 3.60 -8.98 -0.06
N ALA A 45 3.00 -9.68 0.91
CA ALA A 45 3.15 -9.44 2.34
C ALA A 45 2.95 -7.98 2.78
N PRO A 46 1.79 -7.33 2.50
CA PRO A 46 1.49 -6.02 3.05
C PRO A 46 1.36 -6.09 4.57
N ARG A 47 2.04 -5.18 5.26
CA ARG A 47 2.03 -5.07 6.73
C ARG A 47 2.07 -3.60 7.14
N ILE A 48 1.56 -3.28 8.32
CA ILE A 48 1.74 -1.94 8.92
C ILE A 48 3.06 -1.92 9.68
N LYS A 49 3.86 -0.87 9.48
CA LYS A 49 5.17 -0.72 10.14
C LYS A 49 4.97 -0.66 11.66
N GLY A 50 5.62 -1.56 12.39
CA GLY A 50 5.65 -1.55 13.85
C GLY A 50 4.38 -2.05 14.53
N LYS A 51 3.47 -2.71 13.79
CA LYS A 51 2.28 -3.34 14.36
C LYS A 51 2.21 -4.82 14.03
N ILE A 52 1.65 -5.60 14.95
CA ILE A 52 1.33 -7.01 14.81
C ILE A 52 -0.14 -7.12 14.39
N GLU A 53 -0.55 -8.21 13.74
CA GLU A 53 -1.94 -8.37 13.25
C GLU A 53 -3.01 -8.19 14.34
N SER A 54 -2.67 -8.53 15.58
CA SER A 54 -3.52 -8.39 16.77
C SER A 54 -3.77 -6.93 17.17
N ASP A 55 -2.84 -6.03 16.87
CA ASP A 55 -2.90 -4.60 17.21
C ASP A 55 -3.47 -3.74 16.07
N LEU A 56 -3.86 -4.36 14.96
CA LEU A 56 -4.41 -3.67 13.81
C LEU A 56 -5.81 -3.15 14.14
N THR A 57 -5.97 -1.84 13.99
CA THR A 57 -7.30 -1.21 14.00
C THR A 57 -8.13 -1.65 12.80
N LYS A 58 -9.45 -1.48 12.88
CA LYS A 58 -10.36 -1.77 11.76
C LYS A 58 -9.96 -1.02 10.48
N ALA A 59 -9.49 0.22 10.62
CA ALA A 59 -9.01 1.03 9.50
C ALA A 59 -7.74 0.45 8.86
N GLU A 60 -6.75 0.08 9.68
CA GLU A 60 -5.51 -0.54 9.17
C GLU A 60 -5.78 -1.86 8.46
N ARG A 61 -6.67 -2.69 9.00
CA ARG A 61 -7.07 -3.94 8.34
C ARG A 61 -7.73 -3.67 6.98
N GLY A 62 -8.62 -2.68 6.91
CA GLY A 62 -9.21 -2.23 5.66
C GLY A 62 -8.16 -1.75 4.65
N MET A 63 -7.14 -1.02 5.12
CA MET A 63 -6.04 -0.54 4.28
C MET A 63 -5.25 -1.73 3.71
N LEU A 64 -4.89 -2.71 4.54
CA LEU A 64 -4.20 -3.92 4.08
C LEU A 64 -5.03 -4.70 3.04
N SER A 65 -6.35 -4.79 3.23
CA SER A 65 -7.25 -5.41 2.25
C SER A 65 -7.26 -4.65 0.91
N VAL A 66 -7.28 -3.31 0.92
CA VAL A 66 -7.21 -2.50 -0.31
C VAL A 66 -5.88 -2.71 -1.03
N PHE A 67 -4.76 -2.79 -0.30
CA PHE A 67 -3.46 -3.13 -0.90
C PHE A 67 -3.44 -4.53 -1.52
N GLY A 68 -4.14 -5.50 -0.92
CA GLY A 68 -4.34 -6.84 -1.49
C GLY A 68 -5.18 -6.84 -2.78
N LEU A 69 -6.05 -5.85 -2.96
CA LEU A 69 -6.84 -5.64 -4.19
C LEU A 69 -6.11 -4.81 -5.25
N SER A 70 -4.89 -4.34 -4.97
CA SER A 70 -4.17 -3.45 -5.88
C SER A 70 -3.79 -4.15 -7.19
N ASP A 71 -3.80 -3.38 -8.28
CA ASP A 71 -3.36 -3.88 -9.59
C ASP A 71 -1.85 -4.12 -9.63
N LYS A 72 -1.39 -4.78 -10.70
CA LYS A 72 0.04 -5.05 -10.92
C LYS A 72 0.87 -3.76 -10.87
N TRP A 73 1.95 -3.80 -10.10
CA TRP A 73 2.96 -2.76 -10.02
C TRP A 73 4.05 -3.03 -11.07
N SER A 74 4.74 -1.98 -11.53
CA SER A 74 5.99 -2.15 -12.25
C SER A 74 7.10 -2.51 -11.24
N PRO A 75 7.78 -3.65 -11.42
CA PRO A 75 8.86 -4.07 -10.54
C PRO A 75 10.03 -3.08 -10.57
N GLY A 76 10.88 -3.13 -9.55
CA GLY A 76 12.15 -2.41 -9.61
C GLY A 76 13.06 -3.05 -10.65
N ILE A 77 13.72 -2.23 -11.45
CA ILE A 77 14.79 -2.68 -12.35
C ILE A 77 16.12 -2.26 -11.72
N CYS A 78 17.02 -3.23 -11.54
CA CYS A 78 18.40 -3.01 -11.14
C CYS A 78 19.31 -3.68 -12.17
N GLU A 79 20.22 -2.93 -12.78
CA GLU A 79 21.15 -3.45 -13.81
C GLU A 79 20.45 -4.23 -14.96
N GLY A 80 19.26 -3.78 -15.36
CA GLY A 80 18.48 -4.41 -16.44
C GLY A 80 17.71 -5.68 -16.03
N LYS A 81 17.79 -6.09 -14.76
CA LYS A 81 17.03 -7.22 -14.21
C LYS A 81 15.91 -6.74 -13.31
N ASN A 82 14.76 -7.41 -13.39
CA ASN A 82 13.68 -7.21 -12.42
C ASN A 82 14.16 -7.74 -11.07
N VAL A 83 14.03 -6.93 -10.04
CA VAL A 83 14.40 -7.30 -8.68
C VAL A 83 13.22 -7.08 -7.74
N PRO A 84 13.03 -7.95 -6.73
CA PRO A 84 12.03 -7.72 -5.71
C PRO A 84 12.44 -6.52 -4.85
N VAL A 85 11.50 -5.59 -4.64
CA VAL A 85 11.77 -4.36 -3.89
C VAL A 85 10.84 -4.24 -2.70
N ARG A 86 11.42 -4.05 -1.52
CA ARG A 86 10.68 -3.68 -0.31
C ARG A 86 10.39 -2.18 -0.35
N VAL A 87 9.11 -1.83 -0.28
CA VAL A 87 8.61 -0.45 -0.31
C VAL A 87 8.02 -0.11 1.06
N ILE A 88 8.35 1.08 1.55
CA ILE A 88 7.75 1.66 2.74
C ILE A 88 7.03 2.91 2.28
N MET A 89 5.70 2.91 2.35
CA MET A 89 4.88 4.01 1.84
C MET A 89 4.02 4.59 2.96
N PRO A 90 4.23 5.87 3.33
CA PRO A 90 3.29 6.58 4.18
C PRO A 90 2.08 7.01 3.35
N VAL A 91 0.91 6.47 3.66
CA VAL A 91 -0.37 6.88 3.07
C VAL A 91 -1.06 7.80 4.07
N ARG A 92 -1.25 9.06 3.68
CA ARG A 92 -2.05 10.02 4.44
C ARG A 92 -3.45 10.05 3.86
N VAL A 93 -4.45 9.82 4.70
CA VAL A 93 -5.85 9.98 4.32
C VAL A 93 -6.33 11.29 4.94
N CYS A 94 -6.65 12.26 4.09
CA CYS A 94 -7.33 13.48 4.49
C CYS A 94 -8.76 13.38 3.96
N TYR A 95 -9.75 13.50 4.84
CA TYR A 95 -11.17 13.51 4.49
C TYR A 95 -11.73 14.92 4.65
#